data_AF-A0AAV9SEV1-F1
#
_entry.id   AF-A0AAV9SEV1-F1
#
_cell.length_a   1.000
_cell.length_b   1.000
_cell.length_c   1.000
_cell.angle_alpha   90.00
_cell.angle_beta   90.00
_cell.angle_gamma   90.00
#
_symmetry.space_group_name_H-M   'P 1'
#
loop_
_entity.id
_entity.type
_entity.pdbx_description
1 polymer ?
#
loop_
_entity_poly.entity_id
_entity_poly.type
_entity_poly.pdbx_seq_one_letter_code
_entity_poly.pdbx_strand_id
1 'polypeptide(L)'
;MARRRRGRSSNNNQHQQTPQNRRGGGGIRKALREPAPFAKPTGYEAEIPREKLTIAQARKGTPAQRPVRVYADGIFDLFHSGHARALMQAKNVFPNTYLIVGGKV
;
A
#
# COMPACT_ATOMS: atom_id res chain seq x y z
N MET A 1 0.01 -45.42 44.55
CA MET A 1 -0.16 -44.56 43.36
C MET A 1 -0.11 -43.09 43.79
N ALA A 2 1.06 -42.45 43.72
CA ALA A 2 1.28 -41.09 44.22
C ALA A 2 1.00 -40.04 43.12
N ARG A 3 -0.01 -39.19 43.34
CA ARG A 3 -0.35 -38.05 42.47
C ARG A 3 0.60 -36.89 42.75
N ARG A 4 1.58 -36.66 41.88
CA ARG A 4 2.45 -35.47 41.89
C ARG A 4 1.62 -34.21 41.62
N ARG A 5 1.41 -33.39 42.65
CA ARG A 5 0.94 -31.98 42.51
C ARG A 5 2.06 -31.20 41.81
N ARG A 6 1.82 -30.77 40.57
CA ARG A 6 2.73 -29.89 39.83
C ARG A 6 2.54 -28.47 40.35
N GLY A 7 3.56 -27.96 41.04
CA GLY A 7 3.60 -26.59 41.52
C GLY A 7 3.50 -25.59 40.37
N ARG A 8 2.64 -24.60 40.55
CA ARG A 8 2.48 -23.43 39.69
C ARG A 8 3.67 -22.50 39.93
N SER A 9 4.71 -22.63 39.11
CA SER A 9 5.82 -21.68 39.08
C SER A 9 5.41 -20.49 38.20
N SER A 10 5.11 -19.36 38.84
CA SER A 10 4.98 -18.06 38.18
C SER A 10 6.37 -17.58 37.79
N ASN A 11 6.69 -17.61 36.50
CA ASN A 11 7.92 -17.04 35.98
C ASN A 11 7.61 -15.68 35.35
N ASN A 12 7.83 -14.61 36.12
CA ASN A 12 7.68 -13.23 35.69
C ASN A 12 9.01 -12.76 35.10
N ASN A 13 9.29 -13.14 33.85
CA ASN A 13 10.41 -12.59 33.09
C ASN A 13 9.87 -11.55 32.11
N GLN A 14 9.81 -10.31 32.59
CA GLN A 14 9.67 -9.13 31.75
C GLN A 14 10.88 -9.04 30.81
N HIS A 15 10.78 -9.65 29.63
CA HIS A 15 11.61 -9.24 28.51
C HIS A 15 11.12 -7.86 28.05
N GLN A 16 11.84 -6.82 28.47
CA GLN A 16 11.85 -5.54 27.77
C GLN A 16 12.30 -5.80 26.33
N GLN A 17 11.33 -5.91 25.42
CA GLN A 17 11.59 -5.78 24.00
C GLN A 17 11.95 -4.32 23.77
N THR A 18 13.25 -4.07 23.72
CA THR A 18 13.81 -2.84 23.17
C THR A 18 13.17 -2.59 21.80
N PRO A 19 12.64 -1.38 21.51
CA PRO A 19 12.21 -1.07 20.17
C PRO A 19 13.46 -1.04 19.29
N GLN A 20 13.74 -2.15 18.61
CA GLN A 20 14.75 -2.21 17.57
C GLN A 20 14.29 -1.30 16.44
N ASN A 21 14.77 -0.07 16.53
CA ASN A 21 14.67 0.98 15.55
C ASN A 21 15.33 0.48 14.27
N ARG A 22 14.57 -0.23 13.43
CA ARG A 22 14.95 -0.52 12.05
C ARG A 22 14.88 0.79 11.27
N ARG A 23 15.87 1.66 11.52
CA ARG A 23 16.25 2.79 10.68
C ARG A 23 16.78 2.21 9.37
N GLY A 24 15.87 1.76 8.51
CA GLY A 24 16.13 1.78 7.08
C GLY A 24 16.10 3.23 6.65
N GLY A 25 17.25 3.78 6.27
CA GLY A 25 17.35 5.15 5.76
C GLY A 25 16.42 5.38 4.57
N GLY A 26 15.85 6.58 4.44
CA GLY A 26 15.06 6.92 3.26
C GLY A 26 14.24 8.19 3.39
N GLY A 27 14.89 9.35 3.22
CA GLY A 27 14.29 10.60 2.75
C GLY A 27 13.20 11.26 3.61
N ILE A 28 13.18 12.60 3.59
CA ILE A 28 12.00 13.36 4.03
C ILE A 28 10.85 12.93 3.11
N ARG A 29 9.81 12.25 3.64
CA ARG A 29 8.58 12.01 2.89
C ARG A 29 7.92 13.35 2.63
N LYS A 30 8.19 13.93 1.45
CA LYS A 30 7.59 15.20 1.02
C LYS A 30 6.08 14.99 0.97
N ALA A 31 5.35 15.68 1.84
CA ALA A 31 3.89 15.69 1.78
C ALA A 31 3.46 16.21 0.40
N LEU A 32 2.46 15.57 -0.20
CA LEU A 32 1.81 16.08 -1.41
C LEU A 32 1.10 17.39 -1.04
N ARG A 33 1.34 18.44 -1.81
CA ARG A 33 0.77 19.79 -1.59
C ARG A 33 -0.26 20.18 -2.65
N GLU A 34 -0.26 19.46 -3.76
CA GLU A 34 -1.13 19.71 -4.91
C GLU A 34 -2.22 18.62 -4.97
N PRO A 35 -3.43 18.95 -5.46
CA PRO A 35 -4.46 17.95 -5.73
C PRO A 35 -4.00 16.95 -6.81
N ALA A 36 -4.63 15.78 -6.84
CA ALA A 36 -4.39 14.81 -7.90
C ALA A 36 -4.80 15.39 -9.27
N PRO A 37 -3.96 15.27 -10.31
CA PRO A 37 -4.31 15.77 -11.64
C PRO A 37 -5.43 14.95 -12.27
N PHE A 38 -6.37 15.62 -12.93
CA PHE A 38 -7.38 14.96 -13.76
C PHE A 38 -6.78 14.38 -15.04
N ALA A 39 -7.42 13.36 -15.59
CA ALA A 39 -7.06 12.81 -16.90
C ALA A 39 -7.35 13.84 -18.01
N LYS A 40 -6.44 13.95 -18.99
CA LYS A 40 -6.62 14.84 -20.14
C LYS A 40 -7.64 14.24 -21.13
N PRO A 41 -8.52 15.05 -21.74
CA PRO A 41 -9.51 14.56 -22.71
C PRO A 41 -8.89 14.08 -24.02
N THR A 42 -7.74 14.64 -24.41
CA THR A 42 -7.06 14.34 -25.68
C THR A 42 -6.14 13.11 -25.62
N GLY A 43 -6.33 12.24 -24.63
CA GLY A 43 -5.50 11.05 -24.44
C GLY A 43 -4.11 11.35 -23.88
N TYR A 44 -3.27 10.32 -23.85
CA TYR A 44 -1.88 10.39 -23.41
C TYR A 44 -0.96 9.84 -24.52
N GLU A 45 -0.04 10.69 -24.98
CA GLU A 45 1.15 10.26 -25.72
C GLU A 45 2.01 9.48 -24.70
N ALA A 46 2.05 8.15 -24.83
CA ALA A 46 2.94 7.33 -24.01
C ALA A 46 4.17 7.00 -24.85
N GLU A 47 5.30 7.58 -24.49
CA GLU A 47 6.62 7.17 -25.01
C GLU A 47 6.93 5.69 -24.66
N ILE A 48 6.28 5.15 -23.62
CA ILE A 48 6.51 3.79 -23.13
C ILE A 48 5.48 2.81 -23.73
N PRO A 49 5.92 1.68 -24.33
CA PRO A 49 5.04 0.66 -24.89
C PRO A 49 4.01 0.12 -23.87
N ARG A 50 2.75 0.02 -24.27
CA ARG A 50 1.60 -0.39 -23.43
C ARG A 50 1.49 -1.90 -23.23
N GLU A 51 2.59 -2.63 -23.28
CA GLU A 51 2.59 -4.08 -23.12
C GLU A 51 1.98 -4.46 -21.76
N LYS A 52 1.05 -5.42 -21.75
CA LYS A 52 0.38 -5.83 -20.52
C LYS A 52 1.36 -6.54 -19.60
N LEU A 53 1.47 -6.06 -18.36
CA LEU A 53 2.22 -6.74 -17.32
C LEU A 53 1.40 -7.91 -16.77
N THR A 54 2.04 -9.04 -16.56
CA THR A 54 1.42 -10.15 -15.82
C THR A 54 1.36 -9.82 -14.32
N ILE A 55 0.42 -10.45 -13.59
CA ILE A 55 0.30 -10.27 -12.14
C ILE A 55 1.58 -10.70 -11.41
N ALA A 56 2.26 -11.75 -11.89
CA ALA A 56 3.52 -12.21 -11.30
C ALA A 56 4.63 -11.16 -11.44
N GLN A 57 4.76 -10.54 -12.61
CA GLN A 57 5.71 -9.44 -12.84
C GLN A 57 5.37 -8.21 -11.99
N ALA A 58 4.09 -7.84 -11.91
CA ALA A 58 3.62 -6.74 -11.09
C ALA A 58 3.93 -6.94 -9.59
N ARG A 59 3.77 -8.16 -9.08
CA ARG A 59 4.12 -8.54 -7.70
C ARG A 59 5.61 -8.50 -7.41
N LYS A 60 6.46 -8.85 -8.38
CA LYS A 60 7.92 -8.76 -8.26
C LYS A 60 8.40 -7.30 -8.14
N GLY A 61 7.61 -6.36 -8.64
CA GLY A 61 7.94 -4.94 -8.70
C GLY A 61 8.45 -4.54 -10.08
N THR A 62 8.12 -3.30 -10.47
CA THR A 62 8.44 -2.74 -11.78
C THR A 62 9.43 -1.57 -11.66
N PRO A 63 10.21 -1.24 -12.70
CA PRO A 63 11.10 -0.08 -12.70
C PRO A 63 10.37 1.22 -12.35
N ALA A 64 11.07 2.19 -11.75
CA ALA A 64 10.48 3.45 -11.27
C ALA A 64 9.70 4.21 -12.37
N GLN A 65 10.19 4.20 -13.61
CA GLN A 65 9.55 4.86 -14.76
C GLN A 65 8.36 4.10 -15.34
N ARG A 66 8.09 2.88 -14.87
CA ARG A 66 7.01 2.02 -15.35
C ARG A 66 6.17 1.48 -14.18
N PRO A 67 5.47 2.34 -13.44
CA PRO A 67 4.57 1.88 -12.39
C PRO A 67 3.44 1.03 -12.95
N VAL A 68 2.95 0.07 -12.15
CA VAL A 68 1.74 -0.67 -12.47
C VAL A 68 0.55 0.29 -12.36
N ARG A 69 -0.17 0.48 -13.47
CA ARG A 69 -1.34 1.37 -13.51
C ARG A 69 -2.56 0.60 -13.04
N VAL A 70 -3.12 1.00 -11.90
CA VAL A 70 -4.32 0.41 -11.30
C VAL A 70 -5.47 1.39 -11.48
N TYR A 71 -6.60 0.92 -11.98
CA TYR A 71 -7.83 1.70 -12.10
C TYR A 71 -8.82 1.26 -11.03
N ALA A 72 -9.36 2.22 -10.29
CA ALA A 72 -10.44 1.99 -9.32
C ALA A 72 -11.59 2.95 -9.64
N ASP A 73 -12.78 2.42 -9.90
CA ASP A 73 -13.98 3.19 -10.15
C ASP A 73 -14.89 3.26 -8.92
N GLY A 74 -15.75 4.27 -8.89
CA GLY A 74 -16.76 4.44 -7.86
C GLY A 74 -17.55 5.72 -8.03
N ILE A 75 -18.69 5.80 -7.37
CA ILE A 75 -19.49 7.03 -7.34
C ILE A 75 -18.89 8.07 -6.40
N PHE A 76 -18.21 7.63 -5.34
CA PHE A 76 -17.56 8.47 -4.32
C PHE A 76 -18.41 9.60 -3.73
N ASP A 77 -19.74 9.45 -3.73
CA ASP A 77 -20.66 10.39 -3.09
C ASP A 77 -20.45 10.40 -1.56
N LEU A 78 -20.57 11.58 -0.95
CA LEU A 78 -20.28 11.82 0.47
C LEU A 78 -18.96 11.16 0.95
N PHE A 79 -17.84 11.53 0.32
CA PHE A 79 -16.56 10.87 0.53
C PHE A 79 -16.19 10.66 2.02
N HIS A 80 -16.02 9.40 2.42
CA HIS A 80 -15.76 9.00 3.80
C HIS A 80 -14.59 8.00 3.92
N SER A 81 -14.24 7.62 5.15
CA SER A 81 -13.08 6.76 5.45
C SER A 81 -13.12 5.39 4.73
N GLY A 82 -14.30 4.83 4.51
CA GLY A 82 -14.49 3.63 3.68
C GLY A 82 -13.90 3.76 2.28
N HIS A 83 -14.21 4.85 1.55
CA HIS A 83 -13.65 5.11 0.23
C HIS A 83 -12.14 5.28 0.28
N ALA A 84 -11.64 6.07 1.23
CA ALA A 84 -10.20 6.31 1.40
C ALA A 84 -9.43 4.99 1.66
N ARG A 85 -9.99 4.09 2.47
CA ARG A 85 -9.37 2.79 2.75
C ARG A 85 -9.38 1.85 1.54
N ALA A 86 -10.45 1.85 0.75
CA ALA A 86 -10.51 1.08 -0.49
C ALA A 86 -9.44 1.56 -1.50
N LEU A 87 -9.30 2.88 -1.68
CA LEU A 87 -8.26 3.47 -2.53
C LEU A 87 -6.85 3.22 -1.98
N MET A 88 -6.67 3.23 -0.67
CA MET A 88 -5.40 2.86 -0.03
C MET A 88 -5.03 1.40 -0.33
N GLN A 89 -5.98 0.48 -0.27
CA GLN A 89 -5.76 -0.93 -0.64
C GLN A 89 -5.37 -1.04 -2.12
N ALA A 90 -6.09 -0.35 -3.01
CA ALA A 90 -5.79 -0.33 -4.44
C ALA A 90 -4.40 0.25 -4.74
N LYS A 91 -3.97 1.30 -4.03
CA LYS A 91 -2.62 1.89 -4.16
C LYS A 91 -1.50 0.94 -3.70
N ASN A 92 -1.79 0.04 -2.77
CA ASN A 92 -0.81 -0.85 -2.15
C ASN A 92 -0.81 -2.27 -2.72
N VAL A 93 -1.60 -2.55 -3.76
CA VAL A 93 -1.71 -3.91 -4.34
C VAL A 93 -0.41 -4.39 -5.00
N PHE A 94 0.42 -3.47 -5.49
CA PHE A 94 1.77 -3.76 -6.01
C PHE A 94 2.83 -2.80 -5.44
N PRO A 95 4.12 -3.21 -5.39
CA PRO A 95 5.19 -2.39 -4.84
C PRO A 95 5.38 -1.02 -5.51
N ASN A 96 5.10 -0.94 -6.82
CA ASN A 96 5.19 0.28 -7.60
C ASN A 96 3.88 0.51 -8.36
N THR A 97 2.99 1.30 -7.78
CA THR A 97 1.62 1.48 -8.27
C THR A 97 1.34 2.94 -8.61
N TYR A 98 0.70 3.19 -9.76
CA TYR A 98 0.06 4.46 -10.12
C TYR A 98 -1.46 4.24 -10.10
N LEU A 99 -2.14 4.84 -9.13
CA LEU A 99 -3.59 4.68 -8.95
C LEU A 99 -4.32 5.76 -9.76
N ILE A 100 -5.23 5.32 -10.62
CA ILE A 100 -6.16 6.15 -11.39
C ILE A 100 -7.54 5.90 -10.81
N VAL A 101 -8.24 6.98 -10.46
CA VAL A 101 -9.58 6.88 -9.86
C VAL A 101 -10.60 7.44 -10.84
N GLY A 102 -11.57 6.60 -11.22
CA GLY A 102 -12.69 6.99 -12.04
C GLY A 102 -13.90 7.32 -11.17
N GLY A 103 -14.40 8.53 -11.29
CA GLY A 103 -15.61 8.96 -10.60
C GLY A 103 -16.29 10.05 -11.39
N LYS A 104 -17.57 10.26 -11.09
CA LYS A 104 -18.28 11.42 -11.62
C LYS A 104 -17.93 12.60 -10.72
N VAL A 105 -17.33 13.63 -11.30
CA VAL A 105 -17.07 14.91 -10.63
C VAL A 105 -18.31 15.78 -10.77
#